data_AF-A0A3B8L8P4-F1
#
_entry.id   AF-A0A3B8L8P4-F1
#
_cell.length_a   1.000
_cell.length_b   1.000
_cell.length_c   1.000
_cell.angle_alpha   90.00
_cell.angle_beta   90.00
_cell.angle_gamma   90.00
#
_symmetry.space_group_name_H-M   'P 1'
#
loop_
_entity.id
_entity.type
_entity.pdbx_description
1 polymer ?
#
loop_
_entity_poly.entity_id
_entity_poly.type
_entity_poly.pdbx_seq_one_letter_code
_entity_poly.pdbx_strand_id
1 'polypeptide(L)'
;LIFGKERNKGIRVNEGNRPEVVELGNGITEDDLLFHDEDTPEPNLAFLLARMKHPEFPEPVGIFRSVERPVYDIALDQQVAAAVEDKGPGDLETLFNSGDTWTVE
;
A
#
# COMPACT_ATOMS: atom_id res chain seq x y z
N LEU A 1 9.74 -16.26 -8.41
CA LEU A 1 8.40 -16.80 -8.77
C LEU A 1 8.56 -17.82 -9.89
N ILE A 2 8.18 -19.08 -9.67
CA ILE A 2 8.39 -20.21 -10.60
C ILE A 2 7.02 -20.78 -11.02
N PHE A 3 6.87 -21.13 -12.30
CA PHE A 3 5.63 -21.71 -12.86
C PHE A 3 5.91 -22.67 -14.03
N GLY A 4 4.83 -23.24 -14.59
CA GLY A 4 4.88 -24.22 -15.69
C GLY A 4 4.90 -25.67 -15.20
N LYS A 5 4.46 -26.59 -16.05
CA LYS A 5 4.27 -28.01 -15.70
C LYS A 5 5.55 -28.66 -15.15
N GLU A 6 6.69 -28.35 -15.77
CA GLU A 6 8.00 -28.91 -15.41
C GLU A 6 8.79 -27.99 -14.45
N ARG A 7 8.17 -26.92 -13.93
CA ARG A 7 8.81 -25.90 -13.08
C ARG A 7 10.07 -25.27 -13.70
N ASN A 8 10.13 -25.20 -15.04
CA ASN A 8 11.27 -24.66 -15.77
C ASN A 8 11.12 -23.19 -16.15
N LYS A 9 10.00 -22.54 -15.82
CA LYS A 9 9.77 -21.12 -16.14
C LYS A 9 9.72 -20.27 -14.88
N GLY A 10 10.27 -19.07 -14.97
CA GLY A 10 10.24 -18.08 -13.91
C GLY A 10 9.70 -16.74 -14.41
N ILE A 11 9.28 -15.91 -13.46
CA ILE A 11 9.01 -14.50 -13.70
C ILE A 11 10.13 -13.69 -13.06
N ARG A 12 10.73 -12.77 -13.82
CA ARG A 12 11.64 -11.73 -13.30
C ARG A 12 11.16 -10.34 -13.70
N VAL A 13 11.69 -9.32 -13.05
CA VAL A 13 11.46 -7.91 -13.42
C VAL A 13 12.74 -7.39 -14.06
N ASN A 14 12.65 -6.90 -15.29
CA ASN A 14 13.82 -6.38 -16.01
C ASN A 14 14.13 -4.92 -15.63
N GLU A 15 15.20 -4.38 -16.20
CA GLU A 15 15.68 -3.00 -15.95
C GLU A 15 14.62 -1.92 -16.24
N GLY A 16 13.61 -2.24 -17.06
CA GLY A 16 12.49 -1.36 -17.39
C GLY A 16 11.29 -1.47 -16.44
N ASN A 17 11.43 -2.13 -15.29
CA ASN A 17 10.33 -2.44 -14.36
C ASN A 17 9.15 -3.19 -15.02
N ARG A 18 9.45 -4.09 -15.97
CA ARG A 18 8.44 -4.93 -16.62
C ARG A 18 8.64 -6.40 -16.26
N PRO A 19 7.56 -7.14 -15.99
CA PRO A 19 7.65 -8.57 -15.83
C PRO A 19 8.02 -9.23 -17.15
N GLU A 20 8.88 -10.24 -17.09
CA GLU A 20 9.17 -11.10 -18.23
C GLU A 20 9.29 -12.55 -17.79
N VAL A 21 8.87 -13.44 -18.70
CA VAL A 21 8.99 -14.88 -18.53
C VAL A 21 10.38 -15.29 -18.96
N VAL A 22 11.08 -16.01 -18.09
CA VAL A 22 12.38 -16.61 -18.37
C VAL A 22 12.36 -18.11 -18.19
N GLU A 23 13.26 -18.81 -18.87
CA GLU A 23 13.49 -20.24 -18.64
C GLU A 23 14.66 -20.40 -17.67
N LEU A 24 14.48 -21.25 -16.66
CA LEU A 24 15.51 -21.59 -15.69
C LEU A 24 16.59 -22.46 -16.34
N GLY A 25 17.86 -22.19 -16.02
CA GLY A 25 19.02 -22.80 -16.68
C GLY A 25 19.75 -21.82 -17.60
N ASN A 26 20.84 -22.27 -18.22
CA ASN A 26 21.68 -21.46 -19.12
C ASN A 26 22.14 -20.11 -18.53
N GLY A 27 22.45 -20.09 -17.22
CA GLY A 27 22.91 -18.89 -16.52
C GLY A 27 21.80 -18.09 -15.83
N ILE A 28 20.54 -18.49 -15.94
CA ILE A 28 19.43 -17.95 -15.14
C ILE A 28 19.15 -18.91 -13.98
N THR A 29 19.20 -18.37 -12.77
CA THR A 29 18.98 -19.08 -11.50
C THR A 29 17.69 -18.61 -10.82
N GLU A 30 17.32 -19.27 -9.74
CA GLU A 30 16.13 -18.86 -8.95
C GLU A 30 16.31 -17.48 -8.31
N ASP A 31 17.55 -17.09 -8.00
CA ASP A 31 17.88 -15.79 -7.40
C ASP A 31 17.70 -14.62 -8.38
N ASP A 32 17.68 -14.91 -9.70
CA ASP A 32 17.37 -13.91 -10.73
C ASP A 32 15.86 -13.65 -10.89
N LEU A 33 15.02 -14.43 -10.19
CA LEU A 33 13.58 -14.33 -10.29
C LEU A 33 13.00 -13.33 -9.32
N LEU A 34 11.79 -12.89 -9.62
CA LEU A 34 11.01 -12.03 -8.75
C LEU A 34 10.66 -12.75 -7.45
N PHE A 35 11.12 -12.24 -6.32
CA PHE A 35 10.65 -12.63 -5.00
C PHE A 35 9.43 -11.79 -4.63
N HIS A 36 8.32 -12.44 -4.33
CA HIS A 36 7.12 -11.78 -3.86
C HIS A 36 7.20 -11.62 -2.35
N ASP A 37 6.92 -10.40 -1.89
CA ASP A 37 6.80 -10.04 -0.48
C ASP A 37 5.50 -9.23 -0.33
N GLU A 38 4.51 -9.85 0.31
CA GLU A 38 3.20 -9.24 0.55
C GLU A 38 3.22 -8.10 1.57
N ASP A 39 4.23 -8.06 2.46
CA ASP A 39 4.35 -7.10 3.54
C ASP A 39 5.08 -5.82 3.11
N THR A 40 5.69 -5.82 1.92
CA THR A 40 6.36 -4.66 1.33
C THR A 40 5.41 -3.43 1.30
N PRO A 41 5.84 -2.27 1.84
CA PRO A 41 4.98 -1.10 1.93
C PRO A 41 4.61 -0.53 0.55
N GLU A 42 5.52 -0.60 -0.42
CA GLU A 42 5.34 -0.18 -1.81
C GLU A 42 4.40 -1.14 -2.57
N PRO A 43 3.27 -0.66 -3.12
CA PRO A 43 2.29 -1.52 -3.77
C PRO A 43 2.66 -1.91 -5.21
N ASN A 44 3.83 -1.49 -5.70
CA ASN A 44 4.21 -1.62 -7.11
C ASN A 44 4.22 -3.08 -7.57
N LEU A 45 4.82 -3.96 -6.77
CA LEU A 45 4.93 -5.37 -7.08
C LEU A 45 3.57 -6.07 -7.02
N ALA A 46 2.77 -5.78 -5.99
CA ALA A 46 1.40 -6.29 -5.86
C ALA A 46 0.55 -5.94 -7.11
N PHE A 47 0.65 -4.70 -7.59
CA PHE A 47 -0.06 -4.29 -8.80
C PHE A 47 0.53 -4.82 -10.09
N LEU A 48 1.81 -5.15 -10.13
CA LEU A 48 2.44 -5.86 -11.25
C LEU A 48 1.88 -7.29 -11.34
N LEU A 49 1.78 -7.99 -10.21
CA LEU A 49 1.18 -9.32 -10.15
C LEU A 49 -0.29 -9.28 -10.57
N ALA A 50 -1.08 -8.33 -10.07
CA ALA A 50 -2.50 -8.21 -10.38
C ALA A 50 -2.82 -7.98 -11.87
N ARG A 51 -1.83 -7.62 -12.69
CA ARG A 51 -1.97 -7.38 -14.13
C ARG A 51 -1.46 -8.54 -14.99
N MET A 52 -0.83 -9.55 -14.40
CA MET A 52 -0.44 -10.75 -15.13
C MET A 52 -1.69 -11.50 -15.57
N LYS A 53 -1.67 -11.94 -16.83
CA LYS A 53 -2.81 -12.60 -17.44
C LYS A 53 -2.37 -13.65 -18.44
N HIS A 54 -3.10 -14.77 -18.48
CA HIS A 54 -2.93 -15.78 -19.51
C HIS A 54 -3.32 -15.25 -20.90
N PRO A 55 -2.60 -15.58 -22.00
CA PRO A 55 -1.52 -16.59 -22.12
C PRO A 55 -0.10 -16.07 -21.90
N GLU A 56 0.09 -14.75 -21.79
CA GLU A 56 1.42 -14.14 -21.73
C GLU A 56 2.14 -14.45 -20.40
N PHE A 57 1.37 -14.51 -19.31
CA PHE A 57 1.85 -14.80 -17.96
C PHE A 57 0.99 -15.89 -17.30
N PRO A 58 1.47 -16.56 -16.23
CA PRO A 58 0.59 -17.34 -15.39
C PRO A 58 -0.46 -16.43 -14.75
N GLU A 59 -1.65 -16.97 -14.46
CA GLU A 59 -2.69 -16.25 -13.73
C GLU A 59 -2.36 -16.31 -12.23
N PRO A 60 -2.01 -15.19 -11.56
CA PRO A 60 -1.61 -15.26 -10.15
C PRO A 60 -2.82 -15.43 -9.24
N VAL A 61 -2.65 -16.24 -8.19
CA VAL A 61 -3.67 -16.48 -7.17
C VAL A 61 -2.99 -16.46 -5.80
N GLY A 62 -3.62 -15.82 -4.82
CA GLY A 62 -3.11 -15.73 -3.45
C GLY A 62 -3.19 -14.32 -2.88
N ILE A 63 -2.36 -14.06 -1.87
CA ILE A 63 -2.24 -12.73 -1.25
C ILE A 63 -1.23 -11.92 -2.04
N PHE A 64 -1.70 -10.86 -2.71
CA PHE A 64 -0.79 -9.95 -3.42
C PHE A 64 -0.24 -8.86 -2.51
N ARG A 65 -0.95 -8.53 -1.43
CA ARG A 65 -0.56 -7.48 -0.50
C ARG A 65 -1.24 -7.66 0.84
N SER A 66 -0.46 -7.64 1.90
CA SER A 66 -0.88 -7.75 3.30
C SER A 66 -0.04 -6.75 4.09
N VAL A 67 -0.53 -5.52 4.29
CA VAL A 67 0.25 -4.51 5.01
C VAL A 67 -0.53 -3.96 6.18
N GLU A 68 0.20 -3.60 7.23
CA GLU A 68 -0.34 -2.83 8.34
C GLU A 68 -0.33 -1.34 8.01
N ARG A 69 -1.50 -0.69 8.05
CA ARG A 69 -1.65 0.76 7.90
C ARG A 69 -2.75 1.27 8.82
N PRO A 70 -2.65 2.52 9.31
CA PRO A 70 -3.73 3.12 10.09
C PRO A 70 -5.05 3.11 9.33
N VAL A 71 -6.12 2.78 10.05
CA VAL A 71 -7.49 2.92 9.52
C VAL A 71 -7.89 4.38 9.62
N TYR A 72 -8.57 4.88 8.59
CA TYR A 72 -8.90 6.29 8.45
C TYR A 72 -9.66 6.86 9.66
N ASP A 73 -10.66 6.12 10.16
CA ASP A 73 -11.48 6.50 11.31
C ASP A 73 -10.65 6.61 12.59
N ILE A 74 -9.81 5.60 12.87
CA ILE A 74 -8.90 5.61 14.02
C ILE A 74 -7.97 6.83 13.97
N ALA A 75 -7.41 7.12 12.80
CA ALA A 75 -6.54 8.28 12.61
C ALA A 75 -7.28 9.60 12.79
N LEU A 76 -8.52 9.70 12.31
CA LEU A 76 -9.37 10.88 12.46
C LEU A 76 -9.73 11.12 13.93
N ASP A 77 -10.13 10.08 14.66
CA ASP A 77 -10.48 10.17 16.08
C ASP A 77 -9.27 10.61 16.92
N GLN A 78 -8.09 10.06 16.63
CA GLN A 78 -6.84 10.49 17.25
C GLN A 78 -6.53 11.96 16.99
N GLN A 79 -6.75 12.43 15.76
CA GLN A 79 -6.55 13.83 15.40
C GLN A 79 -7.52 14.76 16.16
N VAL A 80 -8.80 14.39 16.29
CA VAL A 80 -9.80 15.16 17.04
C VAL A 80 -9.45 15.21 18.53
N ALA A 81 -9.10 14.06 19.12
CA ALA A 81 -8.72 13.97 20.52
C ALA A 81 -7.50 14.84 20.84
N ALA A 82 -6.46 14.79 20.00
CA ALA A 82 -5.28 15.63 20.15
C ALA A 82 -5.61 17.13 20.08
N ALA A 83 -6.52 17.53 19.18
CA ALA A 83 -6.96 18.92 19.09
C ALA A 83 -7.75 19.39 20.32
N VAL A 84 -8.58 18.52 20.89
CA VAL A 84 -9.34 18.80 22.14
C VAL A 84 -8.41 18.85 23.35
N GLU A 85 -7.37 18.02 23.41
CA GLU A 85 -6.36 18.07 24.47
C GLU A 85 -5.57 19.39 24.43
N ASP A 86 -5.15 19.83 23.25
CA ASP A 86 -4.37 21.06 23.06
C ASP A 86 -5.20 22.34 23.26
N LYS A 87 -6.43 22.37 22.72
CA LYS A 87 -7.25 23.60 22.65
C LYS A 87 -8.43 23.63 23.63
N GLY A 88 -8.66 22.55 24.35
CA GLY A 88 -9.85 22.34 25.16
C GLY A 88 -11.07 21.90 24.33
N PRO A 89 -12.20 21.60 24.98
CA PRO A 89 -13.42 21.08 24.33
C PRO A 89 -14.09 22.06 23.37
N GLY A 90 -13.61 23.31 23.31
CA GLY A 90 -14.27 24.43 22.65
C GLY A 90 -15.44 24.94 23.49
N ASP A 91 -15.56 26.26 23.57
CA ASP A 91 -16.73 26.92 24.15
C ASP A 91 -17.18 28.02 23.20
N LEU A 92 -18.42 27.89 22.72
CA LEU A 92 -19.01 28.83 21.77
C LEU A 92 -19.25 30.20 22.42
N GLU A 93 -19.58 30.24 23.72
CA GLU A 93 -19.78 31.51 24.42
C GLU A 93 -18.46 32.27 24.51
N THR A 94 -17.38 31.61 24.94
CA THR A 94 -16.03 32.17 24.91
C THR A 94 -15.63 32.60 23.49
N LEU A 95 -15.93 31.79 22.46
CA LEU A 95 -15.61 32.13 21.07
C LEU A 95 -16.33 33.40 20.60
N PHE A 96 -17.64 33.50 20.80
CA PHE A 96 -18.42 34.67 20.38
C PHE A 96 -18.03 35.93 21.14
N ASN A 97 -17.55 35.81 22.38
CA ASN A 97 -17.09 36.91 23.21
C ASN A 97 -15.58 37.13 23.17
N SER A 98 -14.84 36.44 22.28
CA SER A 98 -13.39 36.57 22.16
C SER A 98 -12.93 37.83 21.41
N GLY A 99 -13.85 38.53 20.75
CA GLY A 99 -13.62 39.80 20.07
C GLY A 99 -14.17 41.00 20.83
N ASP A 100 -14.13 42.19 20.21
CA ASP A 100 -14.67 43.41 20.80
C ASP A 100 -16.21 43.38 20.82
N THR A 101 -16.78 43.04 21.98
CA THR A 101 -18.24 43.08 22.20
C THR A 101 -18.62 44.34 23.00
N TRP A 102 -19.83 44.85 22.78
CA TRP A 102 -20.39 45.96 23.57
C TRP A 102 -21.78 45.60 24.09
N THR A 103 -22.08 46.06 25.29
CA THR A 103 -23.42 45.94 25.90
C THR A 103 -24.23 47.20 25.57
N VAL A 104 -25.49 47.03 25.16
CA VAL A 104 -26.44 48.13 24.94
C VAL A 104 -27.43 48.14 26.09
N GLU A 105 -27.60 49.29 26.75
CA GLU A 105 -28.61 49.56 27.79
C GLU A 105 -29.82 50.32 27.24
#